data_AF-A0A1M3B7S1-F1
#
_entry.id   AF-A0A1M3B7S1-F1
#
_cell.length_a   1.000
_cell.length_b   1.000
_cell.length_c   1.000
_cell.angle_alpha   90.00
_cell.angle_beta   90.00
_cell.angle_gamma   90.00
#
_symmetry.space_group_name_H-M   'P 1'
#
loop_
_entity.id
_entity.type
_entity.pdbx_description
1 polymer ?
#
loop_
_entity_poly.entity_id
_entity_poly.type
_entity_poly.pdbx_seq_one_letter_code
_entity_poly.pdbx_strand_id
1 'polypeptide(L)'
;MKDDKLKDKVIEWNKSYIEAIIDELRPSGEVLQVGFGLGHAADRIQTYHPKNHVIIESDPQLAKEAKNWASHKENVSVIEGTWQNVLPTLGAFNSIFFNDYPISSGVEMAKRLSPEEAAATASQAKELLGMLEEQLSQIEVQYSDEEIEDFYQKIGQFYPKEMPKFFQTLKDKGCISEQQYENAFKKYNIGANSTKEPSTEQQIDPMLAFLEECLKSHMQKGSRFSSFLGDTTSKYEDSQFFDRIITDPNLDYHEKLVSIQVPDYKFNEALIMVLDKFA
;
A
#
# COMPACT_ATOMS: atom_id res chain seq x y z
N MET A 1 -29.54 -3.70 4.69
CA MET A 1 -29.80 -4.71 3.62
C MET A 1 -28.94 -4.52 2.36
N LYS A 2 -28.82 -3.32 1.75
CA LYS A 2 -27.83 -3.09 0.66
C LYS A 2 -26.41 -2.94 1.20
N ASP A 3 -26.23 -2.18 2.28
CA ASP A 3 -24.91 -1.93 2.90
C ASP A 3 -24.29 -3.19 3.52
N ASP A 4 -25.11 -4.09 4.07
CA ASP A 4 -24.63 -5.34 4.66
C ASP A 4 -24.06 -6.28 3.59
N LYS A 5 -24.73 -6.37 2.42
CA LYS A 5 -24.23 -7.17 1.29
C LYS A 5 -22.93 -6.64 0.70
N LEU A 6 -22.70 -5.33 0.72
CA LEU A 6 -21.45 -4.74 0.24
C LEU A 6 -20.30 -5.01 1.23
N LYS A 7 -20.56 -4.91 2.54
CA LYS A 7 -19.59 -5.26 3.59
C LYS A 7 -19.18 -6.73 3.49
N ASP A 8 -20.13 -7.64 3.32
CA ASP A 8 -19.85 -9.08 3.19
C ASP A 8 -18.91 -9.35 2.00
N LYS A 9 -19.14 -8.70 0.86
CA LYS A 9 -18.28 -8.81 -0.33
C LYS A 9 -16.88 -8.25 -0.11
N VAL A 10 -16.73 -7.13 0.60
CA VAL A 10 -15.41 -6.55 0.89
C VAL A 10 -14.63 -7.46 1.85
N ILE A 11 -15.30 -8.07 2.83
CA ILE A 11 -14.68 -9.06 3.72
C ILE A 11 -14.25 -10.29 2.91
N GLU A 12 -15.08 -10.79 2.01
CA GLU A 12 -14.76 -11.93 1.14
C GLU A 12 -13.59 -11.64 0.19
N TRP A 13 -13.54 -10.43 -0.38
CA TRP A 13 -12.42 -9.98 -1.20
C TRP A 13 -11.14 -9.84 -0.39
N ASN A 14 -11.20 -9.21 0.79
CA ASN A 14 -10.06 -9.05 1.67
C ASN A 14 -9.50 -10.40 2.12
N LYS A 15 -10.38 -11.34 2.48
CA LYS A 15 -10.01 -12.72 2.77
C LYS A 15 -9.26 -13.35 1.59
N SER A 16 -9.84 -13.28 0.39
CA SER A 16 -9.25 -13.88 -0.81
C SER A 16 -7.90 -13.27 -1.16
N TYR A 17 -7.74 -11.95 -0.95
CA TYR A 17 -6.46 -11.27 -1.15
C TYR A 17 -5.41 -11.72 -0.15
N ILE A 18 -5.74 -11.75 1.14
CA ILE A 18 -4.86 -12.25 2.19
C ILE A 18 -4.44 -13.68 1.89
N GLU A 19 -5.39 -14.56 1.54
CA GLU A 19 -5.06 -15.96 1.23
C GLU A 19 -4.10 -16.07 0.04
N ALA A 20 -4.31 -15.27 -1.01
CA ALA A 20 -3.41 -15.23 -2.16
C ALA A 20 -2.01 -14.72 -1.80
N ILE A 21 -1.90 -13.69 -0.95
CA ILE A 21 -0.60 -13.21 -0.44
C ILE A 21 0.13 -14.32 0.30
N ILE A 22 -0.55 -15.01 1.22
CA ILE A 22 0.04 -16.12 1.97
C ILE A 22 0.44 -17.26 1.02
N ASP A 23 -0.32 -17.51 -0.03
CA ASP A 23 0.00 -18.54 -1.01
C ASP A 23 1.26 -18.25 -1.83
N GLU A 24 1.52 -16.98 -2.17
CA GLU A 24 2.77 -16.59 -2.84
C GLU A 24 3.95 -16.56 -1.85
N LEU A 25 3.71 -16.15 -0.60
CA LEU A 25 4.71 -16.18 0.48
C LEU A 25 5.20 -17.60 0.76
N ARG A 26 4.30 -18.60 0.71
CA ARG A 26 4.56 -20.02 1.03
C ARG A 26 5.26 -20.19 2.39
N PRO A 27 4.61 -19.82 3.50
CA PRO A 27 5.24 -19.81 4.82
C PRO A 27 5.86 -21.16 5.18
N SER A 28 7.04 -21.14 5.78
CA SER A 28 7.69 -22.35 6.28
C SER A 28 8.60 -22.02 7.46
N GLY A 29 8.97 -23.04 8.26
CA GLY A 29 9.90 -22.85 9.38
C GLY A 29 9.35 -21.96 10.48
N GLU A 30 10.15 -21.00 10.95
CA GLU A 30 9.76 -19.98 11.91
C GLU A 30 8.99 -18.85 11.19
N VAL A 31 7.71 -18.66 11.52
CA VAL A 31 6.84 -17.69 10.84
C VAL A 31 6.44 -16.54 11.77
N LEU A 32 6.59 -15.31 11.31
CA LEU A 32 6.07 -14.11 11.97
C LEU A 32 4.89 -13.54 11.18
N GLN A 33 3.80 -13.27 11.88
CA GLN A 33 2.64 -12.52 11.40
C GLN A 33 2.48 -11.26 12.25
N VAL A 34 2.37 -10.10 11.60
CA VAL A 34 1.93 -8.85 12.24
C VAL A 34 0.49 -8.56 11.83
N GLY A 35 -0.38 -8.38 12.82
CA GLY A 35 -1.82 -8.19 12.65
C GLY A 35 -2.59 -9.50 12.51
N PHE A 36 -3.41 -9.82 13.52
CA PHE A 36 -4.34 -10.94 13.50
C PHE A 36 -5.58 -10.63 12.66
N GLY A 37 -6.13 -9.42 12.81
CA GLY A 37 -7.33 -8.99 12.09
C GLY A 37 -8.51 -9.95 12.29
N LEU A 38 -9.10 -10.42 11.18
CA LEU A 38 -10.18 -11.42 11.18
C LEU A 38 -9.69 -12.88 11.21
N GLY A 39 -8.40 -13.12 11.40
CA GLY A 39 -7.81 -14.47 11.47
C GLY A 39 -7.55 -15.15 10.13
N HIS A 40 -7.91 -14.55 8.99
CA HIS A 40 -7.76 -15.17 7.65
C HIS A 40 -6.30 -15.51 7.31
N ALA A 41 -5.37 -14.59 7.59
CA ALA A 41 -3.94 -14.84 7.39
C ALA A 41 -3.47 -15.99 8.30
N ALA A 42 -3.89 -15.97 9.57
CA ALA A 42 -3.47 -16.95 10.56
C ALA A 42 -3.97 -18.36 10.21
N ASP A 43 -5.23 -18.49 9.79
CA ASP A 43 -5.81 -19.72 9.29
C ASP A 43 -5.05 -20.22 8.06
N ARG A 44 -4.79 -19.34 7.08
CA ARG A 44 -4.10 -19.74 5.85
C ARG A 44 -2.66 -20.17 6.11
N ILE A 45 -1.91 -19.42 6.93
CA ILE A 45 -0.54 -19.75 7.33
C ILE A 45 -0.48 -21.13 7.98
N GLN A 46 -1.45 -21.47 8.85
CA GLN A 46 -1.46 -22.77 9.52
C GLN A 46 -1.67 -23.95 8.55
N THR A 47 -2.26 -23.75 7.38
CA THR A 47 -2.36 -24.82 6.36
C THR A 47 -1.02 -25.20 5.74
N TYR A 48 0.01 -24.36 5.88
CA TYR A 48 1.39 -24.63 5.47
C TYR A 48 2.21 -25.37 6.54
N HIS A 49 1.61 -25.67 7.70
CA HIS A 49 2.24 -26.42 8.80
C HIS A 49 3.60 -25.83 9.24
N PRO A 50 3.65 -24.53 9.63
CA PRO A 50 4.90 -23.92 10.08
C PRO A 50 5.41 -24.59 11.36
N LYS A 51 6.73 -24.56 11.55
CA LYS A 51 7.38 -25.12 12.74
C LYS A 51 6.95 -24.35 13.99
N ASN A 52 6.99 -23.03 13.92
CA ASN A 52 6.41 -22.12 14.90
C ASN A 52 5.76 -20.95 14.18
N HIS A 53 4.70 -20.40 14.76
CA HIS A 53 3.95 -19.27 14.24
C HIS A 53 3.73 -18.23 15.34
N VAL A 54 4.41 -17.09 15.22
CA VAL A 54 4.30 -15.97 16.14
C VAL A 54 3.38 -14.91 15.53
N ILE A 55 2.37 -14.50 16.28
CA ILE A 55 1.44 -13.43 15.89
C ILE A 55 1.65 -12.26 16.84
N ILE A 56 1.96 -11.09 16.29
CA ILE A 56 1.95 -9.81 17.01
C ILE A 56 0.63 -9.11 16.70
N GLU A 57 -0.14 -8.74 17.72
CA GLU A 57 -1.38 -8.00 17.56
C GLU A 57 -1.42 -6.82 18.54
N SER A 58 -1.62 -5.62 18.00
CA SER A 58 -1.56 -4.37 18.75
C SER A 58 -2.89 -4.02 19.42
N ASP A 59 -4.02 -4.49 18.87
CA ASP A 59 -5.34 -4.32 19.46
C ASP A 59 -5.59 -5.38 20.56
N PRO A 60 -5.79 -4.98 21.83
CA PRO A 60 -5.98 -5.94 22.93
C PRO A 60 -7.18 -6.87 22.77
N GLN A 61 -8.25 -6.42 22.10
CA GLN A 61 -9.42 -7.25 21.86
C GLN A 61 -9.10 -8.32 20.81
N LEU A 62 -8.50 -7.92 19.68
CA LEU A 62 -8.08 -8.87 18.64
C LEU A 62 -6.99 -9.81 19.15
N ALA A 63 -6.08 -9.35 20.01
CA ALA A 63 -5.08 -10.21 20.64
C ALA A 63 -5.72 -11.27 21.54
N LYS A 64 -6.80 -10.92 22.28
CA LYS A 64 -7.58 -11.88 23.06
C LYS A 64 -8.29 -12.90 22.16
N GLU A 65 -8.86 -12.46 21.04
CA GLU A 65 -9.49 -13.34 20.04
C GLU A 65 -8.46 -14.29 19.42
N ALA A 66 -7.28 -13.78 19.07
CA ALA A 66 -6.14 -14.55 18.57
C ALA A 66 -5.67 -15.60 19.60
N LYS A 67 -5.54 -15.23 20.88
CA LYS A 67 -5.20 -16.16 21.97
C LYS A 67 -6.23 -17.28 22.11
N ASN A 68 -7.52 -16.95 22.01
CA ASN A 68 -8.60 -17.95 22.03
C ASN A 68 -8.52 -18.88 20.81
N TRP A 69 -8.30 -18.33 19.62
CA TRP A 69 -8.10 -19.09 18.38
C TRP A 69 -6.88 -20.02 18.45
N ALA A 70 -5.80 -19.58 19.11
CA ALA A 70 -4.56 -20.33 19.29
C ALA A 70 -4.60 -21.36 20.44
N SER A 71 -5.66 -21.40 21.26
CA SER A 71 -5.72 -22.17 22.52
C SER A 71 -5.45 -23.68 22.40
N HIS A 72 -5.62 -24.26 21.21
CA HIS A 72 -5.39 -25.67 20.92
C HIS A 72 -4.21 -25.90 19.95
N LYS A 73 -3.40 -24.87 19.69
CA LYS A 73 -2.30 -24.90 18.71
C LYS A 73 -0.97 -24.71 19.43
N GLU A 74 -0.26 -25.81 19.68
CA GLU A 74 1.01 -25.79 20.43
C GLU A 74 2.13 -25.05 19.70
N ASN A 75 2.07 -24.96 18.37
CA ASN A 75 3.04 -24.26 17.53
C ASN A 75 2.74 -22.76 17.36
N VAL A 76 1.71 -22.21 18.03
CA VAL A 76 1.30 -20.81 17.87
C VAL A 76 1.56 -20.03 19.17
N SER A 77 2.19 -18.86 19.04
CA SER A 77 2.36 -17.90 20.13
C SER A 77 1.77 -16.54 19.74
N VAL A 78 0.89 -16.00 20.58
CA VAL A 78 0.27 -14.69 20.36
C VAL A 78 0.81 -13.69 21.37
N ILE A 79 1.40 -12.60 20.89
CA ILE A 79 1.99 -11.55 21.69
C ILE A 79 1.19 -10.27 21.46
N GLU A 80 0.62 -9.74 22.54
CA GLU A 80 -0.12 -8.49 22.52
C GLU A 80 0.84 -7.31 22.63
N GLY A 81 0.75 -6.39 21.68
CA GLY A 81 1.59 -5.19 21.62
C GLY A 81 1.83 -4.74 20.19
N THR A 82 2.39 -3.53 20.06
CA THR A 82 2.80 -3.04 18.75
C THR A 82 4.06 -3.76 18.27
N TRP A 83 4.23 -3.91 16.96
CA TRP A 83 5.41 -4.57 16.42
C TRP A 83 6.71 -3.85 16.82
N GLN A 84 6.70 -2.52 16.97
CA GLN A 84 7.87 -1.75 17.39
C GLN A 84 8.39 -2.18 18.77
N ASN A 85 7.48 -2.53 19.68
CA ASN A 85 7.84 -2.93 21.04
C ASN A 85 8.15 -4.42 21.13
N VAL A 86 7.45 -5.25 20.35
CA VAL A 86 7.56 -6.70 20.42
C VAL A 86 8.71 -7.24 19.57
N LEU A 87 8.88 -6.76 18.33
CA LEU A 87 9.86 -7.25 17.36
C LEU A 87 11.29 -7.32 17.95
N PRO A 88 11.81 -6.31 18.69
CA PRO A 88 13.15 -6.37 19.26
C PRO A 88 13.38 -7.50 20.28
N THR A 89 12.30 -8.10 20.80
CA THR A 89 12.36 -9.22 21.75
C THR A 89 12.35 -10.59 21.09
N LEU A 90 12.18 -10.64 19.77
CA LEU A 90 12.01 -11.88 19.00
C LEU A 90 13.31 -12.31 18.29
N GLY A 91 13.33 -13.58 17.88
CA GLY A 91 14.41 -14.14 17.07
C GLY A 91 14.23 -13.86 15.58
N ALA A 92 14.86 -14.67 14.74
CA ALA A 92 14.75 -14.61 13.30
C ALA A 92 13.68 -15.56 12.75
N PHE A 93 13.14 -15.22 11.58
CA PHE A 93 12.03 -15.89 10.93
C PHE A 93 12.37 -16.28 9.50
N ASN A 94 11.90 -17.45 9.07
CA ASN A 94 12.01 -17.91 7.69
C ASN A 94 10.93 -17.28 6.79
N SER A 95 9.77 -16.92 7.35
CA SER A 95 8.71 -16.25 6.61
C SER A 95 8.06 -15.17 7.45
N ILE A 96 7.86 -13.99 6.87
CA ILE A 96 7.28 -12.84 7.56
C ILE A 96 6.11 -12.31 6.73
N PHE A 97 4.94 -12.18 7.36
CA PHE A 97 3.77 -11.53 6.80
C PHE A 97 3.42 -10.29 7.62
N PHE A 98 3.31 -9.14 6.95
CA PHE A 98 2.96 -7.86 7.58
C PHE A 98 1.58 -7.37 7.18
N ASN A 99 0.72 -7.09 8.16
CA ASN A 99 -0.58 -6.46 7.96
C ASN A 99 -0.97 -5.62 9.19
N ASP A 100 -0.44 -4.41 9.29
CA ASP A 100 -0.75 -3.48 10.40
C ASP A 100 -1.96 -2.56 10.09
N TYR A 101 -2.84 -2.97 9.17
CA TYR A 101 -4.03 -2.18 8.81
C TYR A 101 -5.17 -2.40 9.82
N PRO A 102 -5.74 -1.32 10.39
CA PRO A 102 -6.90 -1.44 11.27
C PRO A 102 -8.11 -2.05 10.55
N ILE A 103 -8.87 -2.92 11.22
CA ILE A 103 -10.12 -3.47 10.67
C ILE A 103 -11.13 -2.34 10.35
N SER A 104 -11.15 -1.29 11.18
CA SER A 104 -11.96 -0.09 10.93
C SER A 104 -11.62 0.58 9.61
N SER A 105 -10.34 0.58 9.22
CA SER A 105 -9.88 1.06 7.91
C SER A 105 -10.38 0.16 6.79
N GLY A 106 -10.53 -1.16 6.99
CA GLY A 106 -11.21 -2.04 6.02
C GLY A 106 -12.67 -1.67 5.79
N VAL A 107 -13.39 -1.26 6.85
CA VAL A 107 -14.77 -0.74 6.76
C VAL A 107 -14.82 0.65 6.13
N GLU A 108 -13.83 1.51 6.39
CA GLU A 108 -13.72 2.82 5.74
C GLU A 108 -13.30 2.71 4.27
N MET A 109 -12.42 1.79 3.91
CA MET A 109 -12.12 1.43 2.53
C MET A 109 -13.37 0.86 1.84
N ALA A 110 -14.13 -0.02 2.50
CA ALA A 110 -15.42 -0.50 1.99
C ALA A 110 -16.41 0.65 1.74
N LYS A 111 -16.40 1.69 2.58
CA LYS A 111 -17.21 2.90 2.43
C LYS A 111 -16.72 3.83 1.31
N ARG A 112 -15.40 4.05 1.19
CA ARG A 112 -14.77 4.84 0.11
C ARG A 112 -14.92 4.17 -1.26
N LEU A 113 -15.06 2.86 -1.28
CA LEU A 113 -15.33 2.05 -2.47
C LEU A 113 -16.84 1.90 -2.75
N SER A 114 -17.70 2.76 -2.19
CA SER A 114 -19.14 2.74 -2.49
C SER A 114 -19.30 2.74 -4.03
N PRO A 115 -20.08 1.81 -4.62
CA PRO A 115 -20.19 1.68 -6.07
C PRO A 115 -20.71 2.94 -6.75
N GLU A 116 -21.47 3.76 -6.02
CA GLU A 116 -21.96 5.04 -6.50
C GLU A 116 -20.84 6.07 -6.62
N GLU A 117 -19.90 6.15 -5.67
CA GLU A 117 -18.80 7.11 -5.74
C GLU A 117 -17.58 6.55 -6.48
N ALA A 118 -17.29 5.25 -6.46
CA ALA A 118 -16.21 4.68 -7.27
C ALA A 118 -16.60 4.60 -8.76
N ALA A 119 -17.87 4.33 -9.08
CA ALA A 119 -18.36 4.45 -10.45
C ALA A 119 -18.69 5.89 -10.83
N ALA A 120 -19.17 6.76 -9.94
CA ALA A 120 -19.25 8.19 -10.25
C ALA A 120 -17.86 8.78 -10.39
N THR A 121 -16.85 8.42 -9.59
CA THR A 121 -15.50 8.98 -9.72
C THR A 121 -14.77 8.37 -10.91
N ALA A 122 -14.90 7.08 -11.21
CA ALA A 122 -14.27 6.50 -12.40
C ALA A 122 -15.05 6.81 -13.69
N SER A 123 -16.39 6.86 -13.66
CA SER A 123 -17.21 7.27 -14.80
C SER A 123 -17.16 8.77 -14.98
N GLN A 124 -17.31 9.61 -13.95
CA GLN A 124 -17.06 11.05 -14.05
C GLN A 124 -15.61 11.33 -14.35
N ALA A 125 -14.59 10.61 -13.85
CA ALA A 125 -13.21 10.87 -14.27
C ALA A 125 -12.96 10.43 -15.70
N LYS A 126 -13.57 9.33 -16.19
CA LYS A 126 -13.42 8.87 -17.58
C LYS A 126 -14.29 9.61 -18.57
N GLU A 127 -15.44 10.12 -18.13
CA GLU A 127 -16.37 10.97 -18.87
C GLU A 127 -15.91 12.43 -18.81
N LEU A 128 -15.37 12.93 -17.69
CA LEU A 128 -14.60 14.19 -17.65
C LEU A 128 -13.32 14.05 -18.45
N LEU A 129 -12.52 12.99 -18.35
CA LEU A 129 -11.32 12.84 -19.19
C LEU A 129 -11.69 12.67 -20.65
N GLY A 130 -12.78 11.96 -20.98
CA GLY A 130 -13.27 11.85 -22.35
C GLY A 130 -13.82 13.18 -22.87
N MET A 131 -14.64 13.89 -22.09
CA MET A 131 -15.16 15.22 -22.43
C MET A 131 -14.05 16.28 -22.43
N LEU A 132 -13.06 16.23 -21.52
CA LEU A 132 -11.87 17.07 -21.53
C LEU A 132 -10.95 16.69 -22.67
N GLU A 133 -10.74 15.43 -23.04
CA GLU A 133 -9.89 15.08 -24.19
C GLU A 133 -10.57 15.47 -25.51
N GLU A 134 -11.89 15.33 -25.61
CA GLU A 134 -12.70 15.71 -26.76
C GLU A 134 -12.93 17.24 -26.85
N GLN A 135 -13.02 17.94 -25.72
CA GLN A 135 -13.06 19.41 -25.66
C GLN A 135 -11.65 20.04 -25.72
N LEU A 136 -10.62 19.51 -25.06
CA LEU A 136 -9.23 20.02 -25.11
C LEU A 136 -8.55 19.72 -26.45
N SER A 137 -8.99 18.70 -27.21
CA SER A 137 -8.55 18.52 -28.60
C SER A 137 -9.18 19.53 -29.57
N GLN A 138 -10.20 20.27 -29.13
CA GLN A 138 -10.90 21.30 -29.92
C GLN A 138 -10.81 22.72 -29.34
N ILE A 139 -10.27 22.88 -28.14
CA ILE A 139 -10.17 24.17 -27.45
C ILE A 139 -8.69 24.45 -27.17
N GLU A 140 -8.19 25.54 -27.73
CA GLU A 140 -6.98 26.21 -27.22
C GLU A 140 -7.31 26.80 -25.84
N VAL A 141 -7.30 25.96 -24.79
CA VAL A 141 -7.53 26.43 -23.42
C VAL A 141 -6.26 27.11 -22.93
N GLN A 142 -6.39 28.39 -22.59
CA GLN A 142 -5.38 29.15 -21.84
C GLN A 142 -5.81 29.20 -20.38
N TYR A 143 -5.03 28.63 -19.48
CA TYR A 143 -5.31 28.69 -18.04
C TYR A 143 -4.85 30.03 -17.45
N SER A 144 -5.67 30.63 -16.60
CA SER A 144 -5.32 31.82 -15.83
C SER A 144 -4.46 31.47 -14.61
N ASP A 145 -3.81 32.48 -14.03
CA ASP A 145 -2.98 32.31 -12.82
C ASP A 145 -3.79 31.79 -11.62
N GLU A 146 -5.06 32.16 -11.52
CA GLU A 146 -5.96 31.73 -10.43
C GLU A 146 -6.35 30.26 -10.57
N GLU A 147 -6.55 29.77 -11.80
CA GLU A 147 -6.85 28.36 -12.06
C GLU A 147 -5.65 27.46 -11.84
N ILE A 148 -4.45 27.94 -12.20
CA ILE A 148 -3.18 27.26 -11.90
C ILE A 148 -2.98 27.18 -10.38
N GLU A 149 -3.28 28.26 -9.66
CA GLU A 149 -3.22 28.31 -8.20
C GLU A 149 -4.21 27.32 -7.56
N ASP A 150 -5.47 27.37 -7.97
CA ASP A 150 -6.53 26.52 -7.42
C ASP A 150 -6.23 25.03 -7.64
N PHE A 151 -5.73 24.68 -8.84
CA PHE A 151 -5.27 23.33 -9.14
C PHE A 151 -4.12 22.91 -8.22
N TYR A 152 -3.12 23.76 -8.03
CA TYR A 152 -1.99 23.42 -7.17
C TYR A 152 -2.43 23.26 -5.71
N GLN A 153 -3.26 24.17 -5.18
CA GLN A 153 -3.74 24.08 -3.80
C GLN A 153 -4.65 22.86 -3.57
N LYS A 154 -5.46 22.47 -4.54
CA LYS A 154 -6.36 21.32 -4.37
C LYS A 154 -5.69 19.97 -4.63
N ILE A 155 -4.74 19.93 -5.55
CA ILE A 155 -4.16 18.67 -6.05
C ILE A 155 -2.63 18.72 -6.06
N GLY A 156 -2.04 19.77 -6.65
CA GLY A 156 -0.59 19.83 -6.87
C GLY A 156 0.27 19.75 -5.60
N GLN A 157 -0.21 20.28 -4.46
CA GLN A 157 0.50 20.22 -3.18
C GLN A 157 0.71 18.79 -2.66
N PHE A 158 -0.13 17.83 -3.06
CA PHE A 158 -0.03 16.44 -2.66
C PHE A 158 0.92 15.63 -3.57
N TYR A 159 1.28 16.16 -4.74
CA TYR A 159 2.10 15.52 -5.76
C TYR A 159 3.21 16.46 -6.30
N PRO A 160 4.07 17.03 -5.44
CA PRO A 160 5.02 18.06 -5.82
C PRO A 160 6.15 17.56 -6.74
N LYS A 161 6.43 16.25 -6.78
CA LYS A 161 7.46 15.66 -7.66
C LYS A 161 6.97 15.52 -9.10
N GLU A 162 5.67 15.44 -9.28
CA GLU A 162 4.96 15.23 -10.55
C GLU A 162 4.62 16.58 -11.22
N MET A 163 4.45 17.64 -10.42
CA MET A 163 4.16 19.00 -10.88
C MET A 163 5.13 19.56 -11.93
N PRO A 164 6.48 19.38 -11.85
CA PRO A 164 7.37 19.87 -12.88
C PRO A 164 7.04 19.34 -14.28
N LYS A 165 6.83 18.01 -14.39
CA LYS A 165 6.52 17.35 -15.66
C LYS A 165 5.13 17.73 -16.15
N PHE A 166 4.18 17.87 -15.23
CA PHE A 166 2.81 18.29 -15.53
C PHE A 166 2.75 19.71 -16.10
N PHE A 167 3.33 20.71 -15.41
CA PHE A 167 3.36 22.09 -15.90
C PHE A 167 4.20 22.25 -17.18
N GLN A 168 5.26 21.45 -17.36
CA GLN A 168 6.00 21.42 -18.62
C GLN A 168 5.11 20.94 -19.78
N THR A 169 4.30 19.91 -19.54
CA THR A 169 3.36 19.40 -20.55
C THR A 169 2.29 20.45 -20.91
N LEU A 170 1.80 21.21 -19.93
CA LEU A 170 0.86 22.30 -20.18
C LEU A 170 1.50 23.44 -20.99
N LYS A 171 2.76 23.77 -20.71
CA LYS A 171 3.54 24.75 -21.48
C LYS A 171 3.77 24.29 -22.92
N ASP A 172 4.18 23.04 -23.13
CA ASP A 172 4.47 22.48 -24.46
C ASP A 172 3.21 22.41 -25.34
N LYS A 173 2.04 22.25 -24.71
CA LYS A 173 0.73 22.32 -25.37
C LYS A 173 0.21 23.75 -25.56
N GLY A 174 0.97 24.76 -25.13
CA GLY A 174 0.59 26.16 -25.22
C GLY A 174 -0.56 26.56 -24.29
N CYS A 175 -0.94 25.73 -23.32
CA CYS A 175 -2.07 25.98 -22.42
C CYS A 175 -1.74 26.96 -21.28
N ILE A 176 -0.45 27.15 -21.00
CA ILE A 176 0.07 28.17 -20.09
C ILE A 176 1.26 28.84 -20.76
N SER A 177 1.42 30.15 -20.52
CA SER A 177 2.57 30.88 -21.02
C SER A 177 3.87 30.50 -20.30
N GLU A 178 5.00 30.81 -20.93
CA GLU A 178 6.32 30.64 -20.31
C GLU A 178 6.45 31.38 -18.97
N GLN A 179 5.82 32.55 -18.87
CA GLN A 179 5.83 33.34 -17.63
C GLN A 179 4.97 32.70 -16.53
N GLN A 180 3.85 32.07 -16.88
CA GLN A 180 3.01 31.33 -15.94
C GLN A 180 3.68 30.05 -15.45
N TYR A 181 4.32 29.33 -16.36
CA TYR A 181 5.18 28.21 -16.02
C TYR A 181 6.27 28.65 -15.04
N GLU A 182 7.04 29.70 -15.36
CA GLU A 182 8.09 30.21 -14.46
C GLU A 182 7.55 30.68 -13.11
N ASN A 183 6.38 31.32 -13.08
CA ASN A 183 5.77 31.79 -11.85
C ASN A 183 5.34 30.62 -10.97
N ALA A 184 4.70 29.59 -11.53
CA ALA A 184 4.40 28.35 -10.81
C ALA A 184 5.69 27.67 -10.34
N PHE A 185 6.72 27.63 -11.19
CA PHE A 185 8.00 27.01 -10.90
C PHE A 185 8.72 27.70 -9.73
N LYS A 186 8.77 29.04 -9.75
CA LYS A 186 9.35 29.88 -8.67
C LYS A 186 8.51 29.86 -7.40
N LYS A 187 7.19 29.97 -7.51
CA LYS A 187 6.27 30.07 -6.36
C LYS A 187 6.22 28.78 -5.55
N TYR A 188 6.26 27.65 -6.24
CA TYR A 188 6.19 26.32 -5.61
C TYR A 188 7.54 25.64 -5.47
N ASN A 189 8.61 26.36 -5.80
CA ASN A 189 10.00 25.88 -5.77
C ASN A 189 10.18 24.56 -6.53
N ILE A 190 9.43 24.41 -7.63
CA ILE A 190 9.57 23.33 -8.59
C ILE A 190 10.96 23.55 -9.19
N GLY A 191 11.93 22.66 -8.97
CA GLY A 191 13.24 22.69 -9.63
C GLY A 191 14.38 23.57 -9.07
N ALA A 192 14.22 24.38 -8.03
CA ALA A 192 15.36 25.09 -7.41
C ALA A 192 15.77 24.47 -6.06
N ASN A 193 16.94 23.81 -6.09
CA ASN A 193 17.69 23.15 -5.00
C ASN A 193 17.28 21.72 -4.63
N SER A 194 17.88 20.76 -5.36
CA SER A 194 18.69 19.77 -4.66
C SER A 194 19.70 20.51 -3.76
N THR A 195 19.83 20.08 -2.50
CA THR A 195 20.67 20.67 -1.42
C THR A 195 20.02 21.83 -0.63
N LYS A 196 19.06 21.48 0.24
CA LYS A 196 19.08 21.86 1.66
C LYS A 196 18.21 20.88 2.46
N GLU A 197 18.76 20.49 3.60
CA GLU A 197 18.40 19.42 4.55
C GLU A 197 16.97 19.47 5.14
N PRO A 198 16.53 18.37 5.79
CA PRO A 198 15.19 17.83 5.70
C PRO A 198 14.24 18.55 6.66
N SER A 199 13.08 18.94 6.15
CA SER A 199 11.98 19.36 7.03
C SER A 199 10.63 19.02 6.41
N THR A 200 10.41 17.74 6.18
CA THR A 200 9.37 17.00 6.90
C THR A 200 9.99 15.63 7.13
N GLU A 201 9.90 15.07 8.33
CA GLU A 201 9.96 13.61 8.46
C GLU A 201 8.92 13.09 7.47
N GLN A 202 9.35 12.65 6.28
CA GLN A 202 8.50 11.83 5.44
C GLN A 202 8.22 10.63 6.32
N GLN A 203 7.00 10.59 6.86
CA GLN A 203 6.56 9.50 7.72
C GLN A 203 6.83 8.23 6.94
N ILE A 204 7.87 7.50 7.35
CA ILE A 204 8.33 6.32 6.64
C ILE A 204 7.14 5.36 6.64
N ASP A 205 6.81 4.82 5.47
CA ASP A 205 5.78 3.80 5.33
C ASP A 205 5.98 2.76 6.45
N PRO A 206 5.01 2.54 7.34
CA PRO A 206 5.17 1.59 8.45
C PRO A 206 5.61 0.21 7.98
N MET A 207 5.20 -0.21 6.77
CA MET A 207 5.65 -1.45 6.16
C MET A 207 7.14 -1.41 5.82
N LEU A 208 7.63 -0.34 5.19
CA LEU A 208 9.05 -0.15 4.88
C LEU A 208 9.89 -0.11 6.17
N ALA A 209 9.45 0.64 7.19
CA ALA A 209 10.14 0.71 8.48
C ALA A 209 10.23 -0.68 9.15
N PHE A 210 9.12 -1.43 9.15
CA PHE A 210 9.08 -2.78 9.69
C PHE A 210 10.01 -3.73 8.91
N LEU A 211 9.99 -3.66 7.58
CA LEU A 211 10.83 -4.48 6.72
C LEU A 211 12.32 -4.19 6.94
N GLU A 212 12.71 -2.91 7.06
CA GLU A 212 14.10 -2.53 7.34
C GLU A 212 14.59 -3.09 8.68
N GLU A 213 13.78 -3.07 9.73
CA GLU A 213 14.11 -3.72 11.02
C GLU A 213 14.20 -5.24 10.87
N CYS A 214 13.28 -5.84 10.11
CA CYS A 214 13.33 -7.27 9.83
C CYS A 214 14.61 -7.67 9.10
N LEU A 215 15.03 -6.90 8.09
CA LEU A 215 16.25 -7.15 7.33
C LEU A 215 17.52 -7.10 8.19
N LYS A 216 17.55 -6.25 9.22
CA LYS A 216 18.70 -6.11 10.14
C LYS A 216 18.87 -7.30 11.07
N SER A 217 17.80 -7.76 11.72
CA SER A 217 17.92 -8.72 12.84
C SER A 217 16.97 -9.91 12.79
N HIS A 218 15.95 -9.90 11.93
CA HIS A 218 14.89 -10.92 11.95
C HIS A 218 14.78 -11.74 10.66
N MET A 219 15.50 -11.39 9.60
CA MET A 219 15.60 -12.15 8.35
C MET A 219 17.01 -12.70 8.17
N GLN A 220 17.10 -13.99 7.87
CA GLN A 220 18.32 -14.71 7.54
C GLN A 220 18.34 -15.01 6.03
N LYS A 221 19.45 -15.56 5.55
CA LYS A 221 19.52 -16.12 4.20
C LYS A 221 18.43 -17.18 4.00
N GLY A 222 17.64 -17.01 2.95
CA GLY A 222 16.47 -17.82 2.62
C GLY A 222 15.17 -17.36 3.28
N SER A 223 15.20 -16.28 4.07
CA SER A 223 13.97 -15.69 4.61
C SER A 223 13.15 -15.02 3.52
N ARG A 224 11.83 -15.14 3.63
CA ARG A 224 10.86 -14.52 2.73
C ARG A 224 9.98 -13.51 3.47
N PHE A 225 9.57 -12.47 2.77
CA PHE A 225 8.68 -11.44 3.29
C PHE A 225 7.57 -11.11 2.30
N SER A 226 6.37 -10.88 2.82
CA SER A 226 5.26 -10.30 2.07
C SER A 226 4.39 -9.42 2.98
N SER A 227 3.59 -8.55 2.38
CA SER A 227 2.74 -7.60 3.10
C SER A 227 1.39 -7.46 2.41
N PHE A 228 0.36 -7.18 3.19
CA PHE A 228 -0.86 -6.59 2.67
C PHE A 228 -0.55 -5.19 2.11
N LEU A 229 -1.04 -4.88 0.91
CA LEU A 229 -0.94 -3.56 0.30
C LEU A 229 -2.32 -2.88 0.31
N GLY A 230 -2.39 -1.65 0.83
CA GLY A 230 -3.63 -0.88 0.89
C GLY A 230 -4.08 -0.30 -0.45
N ASP A 231 -3.25 -0.40 -1.48
CA ASP A 231 -3.56 0.07 -2.83
C ASP A 231 -2.89 -0.83 -3.90
N THR A 232 -3.12 -0.50 -5.17
CA THR A 232 -2.64 -1.29 -6.32
C THR A 232 -1.38 -0.68 -6.95
N THR A 233 -0.76 0.29 -6.29
CA THR A 233 0.44 0.97 -6.78
C THR A 233 1.62 0.03 -6.66
N SER A 234 2.39 -0.08 -7.74
CA SER A 234 3.62 -0.85 -7.74
C SER A 234 4.67 -0.19 -6.85
N LYS A 235 5.38 -0.99 -6.04
CA LYS A 235 6.53 -0.51 -5.27
C LYS A 235 7.75 -0.21 -6.14
N TYR A 236 7.76 -0.62 -7.41
CA TYR A 236 8.71 -0.08 -8.40
C TYR A 236 8.54 1.43 -8.63
N GLU A 237 7.36 1.98 -8.34
CA GLU A 237 7.08 3.43 -8.43
C GLU A 237 7.37 4.17 -7.11
N ASP A 238 7.51 3.45 -6.00
CA ASP A 238 7.88 4.02 -4.71
C ASP A 238 9.40 4.25 -4.65
N SER A 239 9.82 5.51 -4.81
CA SER A 239 11.25 5.87 -4.79
C SER A 239 12.00 5.41 -3.53
N GLN A 240 11.36 5.41 -2.35
CA GLN A 240 12.06 5.00 -1.12
C GLN A 240 12.19 3.49 -1.06
N PHE A 241 11.13 2.77 -1.41
CA PHE A 241 11.17 1.32 -1.47
C PHE A 241 12.13 0.84 -2.57
N PHE A 242 12.13 1.48 -3.73
CA PHE A 242 13.02 1.18 -4.83
C PHE A 242 14.49 1.31 -4.41
N ASP A 243 14.88 2.48 -3.91
CA ASP A 243 16.27 2.76 -3.54
C ASP A 243 16.76 1.88 -2.39
N ARG A 244 15.90 1.53 -1.43
CA ARG A 244 16.32 0.83 -0.21
C ARG A 244 16.16 -0.69 -0.26
N ILE A 245 15.23 -1.18 -1.06
CA ILE A 245 14.89 -2.61 -1.13
C ILE A 245 15.20 -3.18 -2.51
N ILE A 246 14.66 -2.58 -3.58
CA ILE A 246 14.73 -3.15 -4.93
C ILE A 246 16.16 -3.13 -5.48
N THR A 247 16.96 -2.11 -5.12
CA THR A 247 18.35 -2.03 -5.58
C THR A 247 19.36 -2.80 -4.72
N ASP A 248 18.95 -3.41 -3.59
CA ASP A 248 19.86 -4.19 -2.75
C ASP A 248 20.18 -5.53 -3.43
N PRO A 249 21.47 -5.81 -3.78
CA PRO A 249 21.86 -7.04 -4.47
C PRO A 249 21.69 -8.31 -3.63
N ASN A 250 21.42 -8.19 -2.33
CA ASN A 250 21.17 -9.32 -1.44
C ASN A 250 19.69 -9.69 -1.36
N LEU A 251 18.82 -8.94 -2.04
CA LEU A 251 17.38 -9.11 -2.01
C LEU A 251 16.85 -9.44 -3.41
N ASP A 252 15.91 -10.38 -3.50
CA ASP A 252 15.05 -10.57 -4.67
C ASP A 252 13.71 -9.91 -4.39
N TYR A 253 13.40 -8.83 -5.09
CA TYR A 253 12.07 -8.24 -5.02
C TYR A 253 11.30 -8.56 -6.28
N HIS A 254 10.07 -9.04 -6.12
CA HIS A 254 9.14 -9.18 -7.24
C HIS A 254 7.71 -8.90 -6.84
N GLU A 255 6.93 -8.48 -7.82
CA GLU A 255 5.49 -8.25 -7.70
C GLU A 255 4.74 -9.10 -8.71
N LYS A 256 3.52 -9.47 -8.36
CA LYS A 256 2.64 -10.25 -9.23
C LYS A 256 1.20 -9.78 -9.06
N LEU A 257 0.55 -9.49 -10.18
CA LEU A 257 -0.90 -9.34 -10.20
C LEU A 257 -1.55 -10.73 -10.17
N VAL A 258 -2.44 -10.94 -9.22
CA VAL A 258 -3.25 -12.16 -9.11
C VAL A 258 -4.71 -11.84 -9.28
N SER A 259 -5.43 -12.74 -9.95
CA SER A 259 -6.88 -12.62 -10.11
C SER A 259 -7.59 -13.08 -8.85
N ILE A 260 -8.38 -12.20 -8.24
CA ILE A 260 -9.25 -12.46 -7.10
C ILE A 260 -10.71 -12.45 -7.58
N GLN A 261 -11.30 -13.63 -7.76
CA GLN A 261 -12.66 -13.75 -8.26
C GLN A 261 -13.65 -13.73 -7.10
N VAL A 262 -14.25 -12.57 -6.82
CA VAL A 262 -15.42 -12.46 -5.92
C VAL A 262 -16.66 -12.18 -6.77
N PRO A 263 -17.69 -13.07 -6.76
CA PRO A 263 -18.89 -12.88 -7.57
C PRO A 263 -19.53 -11.50 -7.37
N ASP A 264 -19.83 -10.83 -8.48
CA ASP A 264 -20.47 -9.52 -8.50
C ASP A 264 -19.70 -8.42 -7.71
N TYR A 265 -18.37 -8.51 -7.64
CA TYR A 265 -17.47 -7.46 -7.14
C TYR A 265 -16.56 -6.95 -8.27
N LYS A 266 -16.21 -5.66 -8.26
CA LYS A 266 -15.55 -5.00 -9.41
C LYS A 266 -14.03 -5.15 -9.43
N PHE A 267 -13.41 -5.40 -8.27
CA PHE A 267 -11.96 -5.53 -8.15
C PHE A 267 -11.59 -7.00 -8.26
N ASN A 268 -11.09 -7.37 -9.43
CA ASN A 268 -10.80 -8.77 -9.75
C ASN A 268 -9.30 -9.07 -9.74
N GLU A 269 -8.46 -8.09 -9.43
CA GLU A 269 -7.01 -8.24 -9.41
C GLU A 269 -6.46 -7.60 -8.14
N ALA A 270 -5.40 -8.18 -7.60
CA ALA A 270 -4.63 -7.58 -6.53
C ALA A 270 -3.14 -7.79 -6.77
N LEU A 271 -2.36 -6.80 -6.34
CA LEU A 271 -0.92 -6.84 -6.44
C LEU A 271 -0.34 -7.49 -5.19
N ILE A 272 0.48 -8.50 -5.38
CA ILE A 272 1.21 -9.18 -4.31
C ILE A 272 2.68 -8.84 -4.47
N MET A 273 3.30 -8.41 -3.38
CA MET A 273 4.75 -8.26 -3.30
C MET A 273 5.38 -9.44 -2.57
N VAL A 274 6.53 -9.91 -3.04
CA VAL A 274 7.32 -10.92 -2.36
C VAL A 274 8.78 -10.48 -2.39
N LEU A 275 9.45 -10.65 -1.25
CA LEU A 275 10.86 -10.38 -1.08
C LEU A 275 11.56 -11.63 -0.56
N ASP A 276 12.64 -12.05 -1.22
CA ASP A 276 13.52 -13.13 -0.79
C ASP A 276 14.89 -12.56 -0.37
N LYS A 277 15.43 -12.96 0.79
CA LYS A 277 16.77 -12.55 1.24
C LYS A 277 17.80 -13.62 0.87
N PHE A 278 18.78 -13.31 0.02
CA PHE A 278 19.76 -14.27 -0.48
C PHE A 278 21.06 -14.35 0.31
N ALA A 279 21.42 -13.30 1.06
CA ALA A 279 22.66 -13.22 1.83
C ALA A 279 22.41 -12.77 3.27
#